data_AF-A0A0R3R4Z1-F1
#
_entry.id   AF-A0A0R3R4Z1-F1
#
_cell.length_a   1.000
_cell.length_b   1.000
_cell.length_c   1.000
_cell.angle_alpha   90.00
_cell.angle_beta   90.00
_cell.angle_gamma   90.00
#
_symmetry.space_group_name_H-M   'P 1'
#
loop_
_entity.id
_entity.type
_entity.pdbx_description
1 polymer ?
#
loop_
_entity_poly.entity_id
_entity_poly.type
_entity_poly.pdbx_seq_one_letter_code
_entity_poly.pdbx_strand_id
1 'polypeptide(L)'
;MTRLDHNRATSQVAMKCGVGIRDVKNVIIWGNHSSTQFPDVTHAKVVKNGATLGAYEAINDKEWIQGPFINVCKNFLQVVQKRGAVIIEKRKLSSAMSAAKAACDHIRDWHCGTKPNEWVSMGIPSDGSYGIPKGLIFSFPVTIAGGEYKIVQGLHLDEFAKGKIAITQKV
;
A
#
# COMPACT_ATOMS: atom_id res chain seq x y z
N MET A 1 9.88 0.69 -6.11
CA MET A 1 8.60 0.92 -6.79
C MET A 1 7.45 0.58 -5.85
N THR A 2 6.45 1.45 -5.76
CA THR A 2 5.35 1.34 -4.78
C THR A 2 4.41 0.17 -4.98
N ARG A 3 4.37 -0.45 -6.18
CA ARG A 3 3.68 -1.73 -6.39
C ARG A 3 4.29 -2.88 -5.58
N LEU A 4 5.60 -2.87 -5.36
CA LEU A 4 6.24 -3.87 -4.49
C LEU A 4 5.81 -3.67 -3.03
N ASP A 5 5.74 -2.43 -2.58
CA ASP A 5 5.30 -2.12 -1.22
C ASP A 5 3.82 -2.42 -1.03
N HIS A 6 2.98 -2.15 -2.02
CA HIS A 6 1.57 -2.53 -2.05
C HIS A 6 1.42 -4.05 -1.91
N ASN A 7 2.19 -4.83 -2.67
CA ASN A 7 2.18 -6.30 -2.57
C ASN A 7 2.65 -6.78 -1.18
N ARG A 8 3.67 -6.14 -0.60
CA ARG A 8 4.15 -6.43 0.76
C ARG A 8 3.08 -6.13 1.81
N ALA A 9 2.44 -4.97 1.72
CA ALA A 9 1.39 -4.54 2.63
C ALA A 9 0.17 -5.48 2.57
N THR A 10 -0.28 -5.81 1.36
CA THR A 10 -1.36 -6.78 1.15
C THR A 10 -1.04 -8.14 1.75
N SER A 11 0.20 -8.63 1.57
CA SER A 11 0.65 -9.89 2.18
C SER A 11 0.66 -9.82 3.71
N GLN A 12 1.08 -8.69 4.31
CA GLN A 12 1.06 -8.53 5.78
C GLN A 12 -0.35 -8.57 6.36
N VAL A 13 -1.31 -7.89 5.72
CA VAL A 13 -2.72 -7.91 6.13
C VAL A 13 -3.28 -9.33 6.01
N ALA A 14 -3.03 -10.01 4.89
CA ALA A 14 -3.50 -11.37 4.67
C ALA A 14 -2.97 -12.34 5.74
N MET A 15 -1.67 -12.28 6.05
CA MET A 15 -1.05 -13.09 7.11
C MET A 15 -1.63 -12.78 8.49
N LYS A 16 -1.79 -11.50 8.84
CA LYS A 16 -2.35 -11.10 10.15
C LYS A 16 -3.81 -11.54 10.31
N CYS A 17 -4.58 -11.54 9.23
CA CYS A 17 -5.99 -11.96 9.25
C CYS A 17 -6.19 -13.48 9.10
N GLY A 18 -5.16 -14.22 8.66
CA GLY A 18 -5.23 -15.65 8.36
C GLY A 18 -6.01 -15.98 7.10
N VAL A 19 -5.96 -15.12 6.07
CA VAL A 19 -6.72 -15.26 4.81
C VAL A 19 -5.80 -15.31 3.59
N GLY A 20 -6.35 -15.65 2.42
CA GLY A 20 -5.62 -15.62 1.17
C GLY A 20 -5.31 -14.19 0.71
N ILE A 21 -4.24 -14.00 -0.07
CA ILE A 21 -3.90 -12.66 -0.58
C ILE A 21 -4.98 -12.06 -1.49
N ARG A 22 -5.78 -12.91 -2.15
CA ARG A 22 -6.90 -12.50 -3.01
C ARG A 22 -8.10 -11.98 -2.22
N ASP A 23 -8.13 -12.27 -0.92
CA ASP A 23 -9.19 -11.86 -0.01
C ASP A 23 -8.92 -10.49 0.59
N VAL A 24 -7.74 -9.90 0.36
CA VAL A 24 -7.39 -8.55 0.78
C VAL A 24 -7.43 -7.61 -0.42
N LYS A 25 -8.20 -6.53 -0.30
CA LYS A 25 -8.39 -5.54 -1.36
C LYS A 25 -8.16 -4.14 -0.84
N ASN A 26 -7.78 -3.22 -1.74
CA ASN A 26 -7.78 -1.77 -1.50
C ASN A 26 -6.81 -1.31 -0.39
N VAL A 27 -5.68 -2.00 -0.27
CA VAL A 27 -4.53 -1.50 0.48
C VAL A 27 -3.87 -0.38 -0.32
N ILE A 28 -3.47 0.69 0.35
CA ILE A 28 -2.95 1.88 -0.30
C ILE A 28 -1.50 2.11 0.15
N ILE A 29 -0.66 2.56 -0.77
CA ILE A 29 0.66 3.10 -0.45
C ILE A 29 0.65 4.55 -0.90
N TRP A 30 0.72 5.47 0.05
CA TRP A 30 0.84 6.89 -0.21
C TRP A 30 2.31 7.31 -0.23
N GLY A 31 2.67 8.17 -1.17
CA GLY A 31 3.95 8.87 -1.15
C GLY A 31 5.09 8.24 -1.91
N ASN A 32 6.30 8.50 -1.43
CA ASN A 32 7.53 8.14 -2.13
C ASN A 32 7.86 6.65 -1.92
N HIS A 33 8.56 6.01 -2.87
CA HIS A 33 9.10 4.67 -2.65
C HIS A 33 10.35 4.73 -1.77
N SER A 34 10.15 4.88 -0.47
CA SER A 34 11.24 5.00 0.51
C SER A 34 10.82 4.46 1.87
N SER A 35 11.63 4.71 2.90
CA SER A 35 11.26 4.48 4.30
C SER A 35 10.22 5.49 4.82
N THR A 36 9.88 6.54 4.07
CA THR A 36 8.86 7.51 4.49
C THR A 36 7.47 7.18 3.97
N GLN A 37 7.33 6.24 3.02
CA GLN A 37 6.06 5.81 2.45
C GLN A 37 5.00 5.53 3.52
N PHE A 38 3.74 5.77 3.22
CA PHE A 38 2.64 5.49 4.15
C PHE A 38 1.74 4.35 3.64
N PRO A 39 1.94 3.12 4.14
CA PRO A 39 1.00 2.02 3.97
C PRO A 39 -0.28 2.29 4.76
N ASP A 40 -1.41 2.27 4.07
CA ASP A 40 -2.72 2.60 4.61
C ASP A 40 -3.72 1.48 4.31
N VAL A 41 -4.44 1.06 5.36
CA VAL A 41 -5.44 0.00 5.33
C VAL A 41 -6.83 0.50 5.77
N THR A 42 -6.99 1.81 5.94
CA THR A 42 -8.25 2.43 6.40
C THR A 42 -9.42 2.09 5.48
N HIS A 43 -9.16 2.07 4.18
CA HIS A 43 -10.14 1.73 3.15
C HIS A 43 -10.02 0.29 2.63
N ALA A 44 -9.09 -0.50 3.20
CA ALA A 44 -8.88 -1.87 2.79
C ALA A 44 -10.03 -2.78 3.25
N LYS A 45 -10.36 -3.76 2.43
CA LYS A 45 -11.39 -4.76 2.69
C LYS A 45 -10.76 -6.13 2.79
N VAL A 46 -11.28 -6.95 3.70
CA VAL A 46 -10.80 -8.31 3.94
C VAL A 46 -12.00 -9.26 3.91
N VAL A 47 -11.96 -10.24 3.01
CA VAL A 47 -12.92 -11.33 2.98
C VAL A 47 -12.46 -12.42 3.95
N LYS A 48 -13.24 -12.67 5.00
CA LYS A 48 -12.93 -13.68 6.01
C LYS A 48 -14.20 -14.45 6.36
N ASN A 49 -14.14 -15.78 6.28
CA ASN A 49 -15.28 -16.66 6.54
C ASN A 49 -16.55 -16.31 5.73
N GLY A 50 -16.38 -15.87 4.47
CA GLY A 50 -17.49 -15.48 3.59
C GLY A 50 -18.06 -14.08 3.83
N ALA A 51 -17.60 -13.36 4.86
CA ALA A 51 -17.99 -11.97 5.12
C ALA A 51 -16.91 -10.99 4.63
N THR A 52 -17.33 -9.82 4.13
CA THR A 52 -16.41 -8.72 3.79
C THR A 52 -16.35 -7.73 4.94
N LEU A 53 -15.19 -7.64 5.57
CA LEU A 53 -14.92 -6.76 6.72
C LEU A 53 -14.02 -5.60 6.31
N GLY A 54 -14.02 -4.52 7.09
CA GLY A 54 -12.95 -3.52 7.01
C GLY A 54 -11.64 -4.10 7.57
N ALA A 55 -10.49 -3.68 7.05
CA ALA A 55 -9.21 -4.23 7.53
C ALA A 55 -8.98 -3.97 9.02
N TYR A 56 -9.39 -2.82 9.56
CA TYR A 56 -9.32 -2.52 11.00
C TYR A 56 -10.09 -3.54 11.86
N GLU A 57 -11.28 -3.93 11.41
CA GLU A 57 -12.11 -4.92 12.09
C GLU A 57 -11.53 -6.34 11.93
N ALA A 58 -11.10 -6.70 10.72
CA ALA A 58 -10.54 -8.02 10.43
C ALA A 58 -9.22 -8.29 11.17
N ILE A 59 -8.39 -7.26 11.32
CA ILE A 59 -7.12 -7.31 12.04
C ILE A 59 -7.33 -7.25 13.56
N ASN A 60 -8.31 -6.45 14.02
CA ASN A 60 -8.65 -6.22 15.42
C ASN A 60 -7.44 -5.88 16.33
N ASP A 61 -6.51 -5.08 15.82
CA ASP A 61 -5.26 -4.71 16.50
C ASP A 61 -4.79 -3.33 16.03
N LYS A 62 -5.34 -2.27 16.65
CA LYS A 62 -5.04 -0.88 16.29
C LYS A 62 -3.57 -0.53 16.53
N GLU A 63 -2.95 -1.07 17.57
CA GLU A 63 -1.53 -0.86 17.85
C GLU A 63 -0.64 -1.50 16.79
N TRP A 64 -1.01 -2.66 16.24
CA TRP A 64 -0.29 -3.21 15.12
C TRP A 64 -0.44 -2.35 13.85
N ILE A 65 -1.59 -1.74 13.61
CA ILE A 65 -1.82 -0.89 12.42
C ILE A 65 -1.11 0.47 12.55
N GLN A 66 -1.34 1.18 13.66
CA GLN A 66 -0.94 2.58 13.86
C GLN A 66 0.19 2.77 14.88
N GLY A 67 0.72 1.69 15.45
CA GLY A 67 1.65 1.75 16.58
C GLY A 67 2.94 2.54 16.30
N PRO A 68 3.63 2.96 17.37
CA PRO A 68 4.79 3.84 17.27
C PRO A 68 5.92 3.20 16.48
N PHE A 69 6.52 4.00 15.60
CA PHE A 69 7.62 3.61 14.70
C PHE A 69 8.84 3.01 15.42
N ILE A 70 8.97 3.21 16.74
CA ILE A 70 10.15 2.85 17.53
C ILE A 70 10.33 1.33 17.65
N ASN A 71 9.24 0.55 17.57
CA ASN A 71 9.30 -0.90 17.71
C ASN A 71 9.59 -1.60 16.38
N VAL A 72 10.87 -1.86 16.10
CA VAL A 72 11.33 -2.58 14.89
C VAL A 72 10.58 -3.91 14.75
N CYS A 73 9.93 -4.11 13.60
CA CYS A 73 9.17 -5.32 13.23
C CYS A 73 7.93 -5.65 14.07
N LYS A 74 7.42 -4.74 14.93
CA LYS A 74 6.20 -5.00 15.73
C LYS A 74 4.91 -4.43 15.15
N ASN A 75 4.98 -3.44 14.27
CA ASN A 75 3.80 -2.82 13.63
C ASN A 75 3.86 -2.85 12.09
N PHE A 76 2.70 -2.76 11.48
CA PHE A 76 2.44 -2.84 10.04
C PHE A 76 3.30 -1.88 9.22
N LEU A 77 3.34 -0.60 9.60
CA LEU A 77 4.09 0.43 8.88
C LEU A 77 5.58 0.09 8.80
N GLN A 78 6.20 -0.26 9.93
CA GLN A 78 7.62 -0.65 9.99
C GLN A 78 7.90 -1.92 9.18
N VAL A 79 7.03 -2.92 9.28
CA VAL A 79 7.23 -4.21 8.59
C VAL A 79 7.24 -4.02 7.08
N VAL A 80 6.38 -3.16 6.54
CA VAL A 80 6.36 -2.87 5.09
C VAL A 80 7.58 -2.05 4.68
N GLN A 81 7.85 -0.95 5.37
CA GLN A 81 8.95 -0.03 5.03
C GLN A 81 10.34 -0.68 5.13
N LYS A 82 10.59 -1.49 6.17
CA LYS A 82 11.90 -2.13 6.39
C LYS A 82 12.03 -3.50 5.74
N ARG A 83 11.02 -3.98 5.00
CA ARG A 83 11.03 -5.34 4.43
C ARG A 83 12.23 -5.60 3.53
N GLY A 84 12.65 -4.60 2.76
CA GLY A 84 13.83 -4.71 1.88
C GLY A 84 15.11 -5.02 2.65
N ALA A 85 15.34 -4.29 3.75
CA ALA A 85 16.52 -4.48 4.60
C ALA A 85 16.56 -5.88 5.23
N VAL A 86 15.42 -6.37 5.74
CA VAL A 86 15.31 -7.71 6.32
C VAL A 86 15.61 -8.80 5.28
N ILE A 87 15.20 -8.61 4.01
CA ILE A 87 15.51 -9.56 2.94
C ILE A 87 17.01 -9.59 2.65
N ILE A 88 17.63 -8.42 2.57
CA ILE A 88 19.08 -8.29 2.34
C ILE A 88 19.85 -8.94 3.49
N GLU A 89 19.46 -8.70 4.73
CA GLU A 89 20.08 -9.30 5.91
C GLU A 89 20.01 -10.84 5.86
N LYS A 90 18.83 -11.40 5.56
CA LYS A 90 18.63 -12.86 5.56
C LYS A 90 19.22 -13.56 4.35
N ARG A 91 19.16 -12.95 3.17
CA ARG A 91 19.57 -13.60 1.91
C ARG A 91 20.94 -13.16 1.41
N LYS A 92 21.52 -12.12 2.01
CA LYS A 92 22.70 -11.39 1.51
C LYS A 92 22.57 -10.87 0.07
N LEU A 93 21.35 -10.88 -0.46
CA LEU A 93 21.00 -10.55 -1.83
C LEU A 93 19.76 -9.66 -1.83
N SER A 94 19.65 -8.80 -2.83
CA SER A 94 18.49 -7.93 -3.00
C SER A 94 17.20 -8.71 -3.25
N SER A 95 16.05 -8.07 -3.05
CA SER A 95 14.74 -8.66 -3.30
C SER A 95 14.38 -8.67 -4.80
N ALA A 96 15.28 -9.14 -5.65
CA ALA A 96 15.19 -9.03 -7.12
C ALA A 96 13.93 -9.71 -7.70
N MET A 97 13.64 -10.95 -7.31
CA MET A 97 12.48 -11.69 -7.85
C MET A 97 11.14 -11.04 -7.49
N SER A 98 10.98 -10.56 -6.25
CA SER A 98 9.74 -9.90 -5.85
C SER A 98 9.60 -8.51 -6.47
N ALA A 99 10.71 -7.80 -6.69
CA ALA A 99 10.72 -6.56 -7.45
C ALA A 99 10.30 -6.78 -8.92
N ALA A 100 10.87 -7.81 -9.57
CA ALA A 100 10.50 -8.18 -10.95
C ALA A 100 9.02 -8.55 -11.04
N LYS A 101 8.51 -9.37 -10.11
CA LYS A 101 7.09 -9.72 -10.05
C LYS A 101 6.20 -8.50 -9.89
N ALA A 102 6.57 -7.58 -9.00
CA ALA A 102 5.82 -6.34 -8.82
C ALA A 102 5.81 -5.47 -10.08
N ALA A 103 6.91 -5.47 -10.86
CA ALA A 103 6.96 -4.72 -12.13
C ALA A 103 6.04 -5.35 -13.18
N CYS A 104 6.07 -6.69 -13.32
CA CYS A 104 5.12 -7.40 -14.18
C CYS A 104 3.67 -7.14 -13.77
N ASP A 105 3.39 -7.15 -12.47
CA ASP A 105 2.07 -6.89 -11.90
C ASP A 105 1.59 -5.45 -12.16
N HIS A 106 2.51 -4.49 -12.10
CA HIS A 106 2.24 -3.09 -12.39
C HIS A 106 1.85 -2.91 -13.87
N ILE A 107 2.67 -3.41 -14.79
CA ILE A 107 2.43 -3.29 -16.23
C ILE A 107 1.19 -4.08 -16.65
N ARG A 108 0.97 -5.27 -16.07
CA ARG A 108 -0.24 -6.06 -16.32
C ARG A 108 -1.49 -5.26 -15.99
N ASP A 109 -1.59 -4.70 -14.79
CA ASP A 109 -2.81 -3.98 -14.40
C ASP A 109 -2.95 -2.67 -15.17
N TRP A 110 -1.83 -2.03 -15.52
CA TRP A 110 -1.86 -0.86 -16.38
C TRP A 110 -2.44 -1.20 -17.76
N HIS A 111 -1.98 -2.31 -18.36
CA HIS A 111 -2.42 -2.71 -19.69
C HIS A 111 -3.82 -3.35 -19.71
N CYS A 112 -4.10 -4.27 -18.79
CA CYS A 112 -5.34 -5.05 -18.74
C CYS A 112 -6.47 -4.37 -17.94
N GLY A 113 -6.15 -3.35 -17.14
CA GLY A 113 -7.07 -2.74 -16.19
C GLY A 113 -7.11 -3.42 -14.82
N THR A 114 -7.61 -2.70 -13.82
CA THR A 114 -7.93 -3.23 -12.49
C THR A 114 -9.30 -3.88 -12.49
N LYS A 115 -9.52 -4.87 -11.61
CA LYS A 115 -10.86 -5.44 -11.43
C LYS A 115 -11.83 -4.40 -10.84
N PRO A 116 -13.15 -4.57 -11.06
CA PRO A 116 -14.15 -3.72 -10.44
C PRO A 116 -13.96 -3.64 -8.92
N ASN A 117 -13.99 -2.41 -8.38
CA ASN A 117 -13.83 -2.11 -6.95
C ASN A 117 -12.47 -2.52 -6.34
N GLU A 118 -11.46 -2.82 -7.15
CA GLU A 118 -10.09 -3.09 -6.71
C GLU A 118 -9.15 -1.95 -7.09
N TRP A 119 -8.31 -1.54 -6.14
CA TRP A 119 -7.34 -0.45 -6.31
C TRP A 119 -5.92 -0.97 -6.24
N VAL A 120 -5.03 -0.28 -6.93
CA VAL A 120 -3.58 -0.51 -6.86
C VAL A 120 -2.85 0.79 -6.55
N SER A 121 -1.66 0.67 -5.97
CA SER A 121 -0.80 1.83 -5.75
C SER A 121 0.11 2.08 -6.94
N MET A 122 0.08 3.29 -7.50
CA MET A 122 0.96 3.71 -8.59
C MET A 122 1.60 5.06 -8.26
N GLY A 123 2.92 5.16 -8.47
CA GLY A 123 3.63 6.44 -8.47
C GLY A 123 3.36 7.16 -9.77
N ILE A 124 2.58 8.25 -9.72
CA ILE A 124 2.13 9.03 -10.88
C ILE A 124 2.34 10.52 -10.62
N PRO A 125 2.38 11.36 -11.66
CA PRO A 125 2.36 12.81 -11.48
C PRO A 125 1.06 13.23 -10.79
N SER A 126 1.18 13.93 -9.66
CA SER A 126 0.02 14.46 -8.94
C SER A 126 -0.75 15.48 -9.80
N ASP A 127 -2.07 15.40 -9.75
CA ASP A 127 -3.01 16.37 -10.35
C ASP A 127 -3.52 17.41 -9.33
N GLY A 128 -3.01 17.40 -8.09
CA GLY A 128 -3.51 18.21 -6.98
C GLY A 128 -4.37 17.44 -5.98
N SER A 129 -4.71 16.18 -6.29
CA SER A 129 -5.51 15.32 -5.43
C SER A 129 -4.92 15.24 -4.01
N TYR A 130 -5.81 15.26 -3.01
CA TYR A 130 -5.44 15.17 -1.59
C TYR A 130 -4.46 16.26 -1.11
N GLY A 131 -4.39 17.40 -1.81
CA GLY A 131 -3.50 18.52 -1.46
C GLY A 131 -2.03 18.29 -1.83
N ILE A 132 -1.73 17.27 -2.62
CA ILE A 132 -0.37 16.97 -3.07
C ILE A 132 0.00 17.91 -4.24
N PRO A 133 1.16 18.61 -4.21
CA PRO A 133 1.56 19.55 -5.26
C PRO A 133 1.51 18.94 -6.65
N LYS A 134 0.90 19.67 -7.60
CA LYS A 134 0.79 19.23 -9.00
C LYS A 134 2.17 18.95 -9.60
N GLY A 135 2.28 17.87 -10.36
CA GLY A 135 3.51 17.44 -11.02
C GLY A 135 4.49 16.63 -10.15
N LEU A 136 4.31 16.60 -8.82
CA LEU A 136 5.11 15.73 -7.95
C LEU A 136 4.79 14.26 -8.24
N ILE A 137 5.81 13.43 -8.49
CA ILE A 137 5.63 11.98 -8.58
C ILE A 137 5.33 11.45 -7.18
N PHE A 138 4.11 10.98 -6.98
CA PHE A 138 3.61 10.55 -5.68
C PHE A 138 2.75 9.31 -5.86
N SER A 139 2.82 8.38 -4.92
CA SER A 139 2.00 7.17 -4.97
C SER A 139 0.58 7.45 -4.50
N PHE A 140 -0.39 7.11 -5.34
CA PHE A 140 -1.82 7.24 -5.06
C PHE A 140 -2.54 5.89 -5.22
N PRO A 141 -3.69 5.70 -4.56
CA PRO A 141 -4.63 4.66 -4.95
C PRO A 141 -5.23 5.00 -6.31
N VAL A 142 -5.15 4.07 -7.26
CA VAL A 142 -5.73 4.25 -8.60
C VAL A 142 -6.58 3.04 -9.00
N THR A 143 -7.53 3.31 -9.88
CA THR A 143 -8.18 2.31 -10.73
C THR A 143 -7.67 2.47 -12.16
N ILE A 144 -7.70 1.41 -12.95
CA ILE A 144 -7.21 1.42 -14.32
C ILE A 144 -8.26 0.81 -15.23
N ALA A 145 -8.59 1.51 -16.31
CA ALA A 145 -9.48 1.03 -17.36
C ALA A 145 -9.00 1.55 -18.71
N GLY A 146 -8.94 0.66 -19.72
CA GLY A 146 -8.55 1.05 -21.08
C GLY A 146 -7.13 1.61 -21.20
N GLY A 147 -6.19 1.20 -20.34
CA GLY A 147 -4.82 1.72 -20.33
C GLY A 147 -4.65 3.05 -19.57
N GLU A 148 -5.73 3.63 -19.06
CA GLU A 148 -5.70 4.89 -18.31
C GLU A 148 -5.90 4.64 -16.82
N TYR A 149 -5.04 5.23 -15.99
CA TYR A 149 -5.22 5.25 -14.54
C TYR A 149 -6.09 6.45 -14.14
N LYS A 150 -6.85 6.28 -13.06
CA LYS A 150 -7.61 7.35 -12.40
C LYS A 150 -7.39 7.27 -10.90
N ILE A 151 -6.99 8.39 -10.30
CA ILE A 151 -6.87 8.50 -8.84
C ILE A 151 -8.26 8.26 -8.23
N VAL A 152 -8.31 7.38 -7.24
CA VAL A 152 -9.52 7.15 -6.45
C VAL A 152 -9.79 8.41 -5.64
N GLN A 153 -10.98 9.00 -5.82
CA GLN A 153 -11.39 10.25 -5.18
C GLN A 153 -12.31 9.99 -3.97
N GLY A 154 -12.47 11.01 -3.11
CA GLY A 154 -13.42 10.97 -2.01
C GLY A 154 -13.01 10.12 -0.81
N LEU A 155 -11.73 9.74 -0.70
CA LEU A 155 -11.24 9.02 0.47
C LEU A 155 -11.16 9.95 1.68
N HIS A 156 -11.77 9.52 2.78
CA HIS A 156 -11.59 10.19 4.06
C HIS A 156 -10.18 9.93 4.61
N LEU A 157 -9.47 11.01 4.96
CA LEU A 157 -8.15 10.96 5.59
C LEU A 157 -8.25 11.62 6.97
N ASP A 158 -7.98 10.84 8.02
CA ASP A 158 -7.90 11.35 9.38
C ASP A 158 -6.58 12.12 9.61
N GLU A 159 -6.44 12.75 10.77
CA GLU A 159 -5.25 13.55 11.11
C GLU A 159 -3.97 12.70 11.15
N PHE A 160 -4.08 11.41 11.49
CA PHE A 160 -2.95 10.49 11.44
C PHE A 160 -2.46 10.27 10.00
N ALA A 161 -3.38 9.96 9.08
CA ALA A 161 -3.07 9.77 7.67
C ALA A 161 -2.51 11.05 7.04
N LYS A 162 -3.13 12.21 7.29
CA LYS A 162 -2.62 13.51 6.83
C LYS A 162 -1.20 13.78 7.33
N GLY A 163 -0.94 13.52 8.61
CA GLY A 163 0.39 13.67 9.20
C GLY A 163 1.45 12.78 8.52
N LYS A 164 1.11 11.53 8.22
CA LYS A 164 2.02 10.60 7.51
C LYS A 164 2.24 11.01 6.05
N ILE A 165 1.19 11.42 5.36
CA ILE A 165 1.25 11.92 3.98
C ILE A 165 2.15 13.17 3.91
N ALA A 166 2.01 14.10 4.86
CA ALA A 166 2.84 15.30 4.91
C ALA A 166 4.33 15.01 5.13
N ILE A 167 4.67 13.93 5.85
CA ILE A 167 6.07 13.50 6.03
C ILE A 167 6.64 12.98 4.70
N THR A 168 5.92 12.08 4.02
CA THR A 168 6.43 11.46 2.79
C THR A 168 6.45 12.42 1.59
N GLN A 169 5.60 13.44 1.60
CA GLN A 169 5.59 14.49 0.55
C GLN A 169 6.86 15.34 0.54
N LYS A 170 7.54 15.53 1.68
CA LYS A 170 8.71 16.43 1.81
C LYS A 170 10.02 15.81 1.34
N VAL A 171 10.01 14.53 0.95
CA VAL A 171 11.21 13.71 0.69
C VAL A 171 11.13 13.07 -0.68
#